data_AF-A0A804Q8I6-F1
#
_entry.id   AF-A0A804Q8I6-F1
#
_cell.length_a   1.000
_cell.length_b   1.000
_cell.length_c   1.000
_cell.angle_alpha   90.00
_cell.angle_beta   90.00
_cell.angle_gamma   90.00
#
_symmetry.space_group_name_H-M   'P 1'
#
loop_
_entity.id
_entity.type
_entity.pdbx_description
1 polymer ?
#
loop_
_entity_poly.entity_id
_entity_poly.type
_entity_poly.pdbx_seq_one_letter_code
_entity_poly.pdbx_strand_id
1 'polypeptide(L)'
;MIVVPQTTVNMALAFLVLLLLFAPVAVSQQGFLSIDCGLDADSSGYTDKVTGIVYVSDGSYVDAGENHRIAPDLEGTFEGSSQTLRSFPSGQRNCYALPTVAGTRYLARATFAYGNYDGKNSSALEFDLHLGANYWQTVYPNARSSNAHEAVFVAWAGWTPWCLVNTGRGTPFVSVLELRPLGAALYPLVTPGLVVSTFTRINMGGSVSTTRYVSSGRSTMFQRMDHVCFWRLLSVEKGV
;
A
#
# COMPACT_ATOMS: atom_id res chain seq x y z
N MET A 1 -49.33 -4.47 -23.33
CA MET A 1 -48.82 -4.96 -22.04
C MET A 1 -47.76 -6.00 -22.37
N ILE A 2 -46.47 -5.66 -22.26
CA ILE A 2 -45.39 -6.60 -22.61
C ILE A 2 -45.24 -7.57 -21.44
N VAL A 3 -45.69 -8.80 -21.63
CA VAL A 3 -45.53 -9.87 -20.65
C VAL A 3 -44.17 -10.50 -20.88
N VAL A 4 -43.23 -10.20 -19.98
CA VAL A 4 -41.90 -10.84 -19.99
C VAL A 4 -42.08 -12.28 -19.49
N PRO A 5 -41.60 -13.31 -20.22
CA PRO A 5 -41.80 -14.70 -19.82
C PRO A 5 -41.15 -14.99 -18.46
N GLN A 6 -41.87 -15.66 -17.56
CA GLN A 6 -41.38 -16.04 -16.22
C GLN A 6 -40.02 -16.76 -16.27
N THR A 7 -39.77 -17.52 -17.34
CA THR A 7 -38.51 -18.22 -17.60
C THR A 7 -37.33 -17.28 -17.78
N THR A 8 -37.52 -16.15 -18.46
CA THR A 8 -36.47 -15.15 -18.67
C THR A 8 -36.11 -14.42 -17.37
N VAL A 9 -37.10 -14.15 -16.51
CA VAL A 9 -36.88 -13.58 -15.17
C VAL A 9 -36.11 -14.56 -14.28
N ASN A 10 -36.47 -15.84 -14.30
CA ASN A 10 -35.78 -16.87 -13.52
C ASN A 10 -34.33 -17.10 -14.00
N MET A 11 -34.08 -17.06 -15.32
CA MET A 11 -32.74 -17.15 -15.89
C MET A 11 -31.86 -15.96 -15.48
N ALA A 12 -32.39 -14.74 -15.51
CA ALA A 12 -31.67 -13.54 -15.08
C ALA A 12 -31.34 -13.57 -13.58
N LEU A 13 -32.30 -14.00 -12.74
CA LEU A 13 -32.09 -14.19 -11.30
C LEU A 13 -31.03 -15.26 -11.03
N ALA A 14 -31.07 -16.40 -11.72
CA ALA A 14 -30.07 -17.45 -11.59
C ALA A 14 -28.68 -16.96 -11.99
N PHE A 15 -28.58 -16.17 -13.08
CA PHE A 15 -27.32 -15.58 -13.52
C PHE A 15 -26.77 -14.55 -12.53
N LEU A 16 -27.64 -13.74 -11.92
CA LEU A 16 -27.26 -12.78 -10.88
C LEU A 16 -26.80 -13.47 -9.60
N VAL A 17 -27.48 -14.55 -9.18
CA VAL A 17 -27.05 -15.40 -8.05
C VAL A 17 -25.71 -16.06 -8.36
N LEU A 18 -25.52 -16.56 -9.58
CA LEU A 18 -24.24 -17.14 -10.01
C LEU A 18 -23.10 -16.10 -9.97
N LEU A 19 -23.35 -14.89 -10.47
CA LEU A 19 -22.39 -13.78 -10.38
C LEU A 19 -22.05 -13.37 -8.94
N LEU A 20 -23.01 -13.44 -8.01
CA LEU A 20 -22.78 -13.18 -6.59
C LEU A 20 -22.03 -14.34 -5.90
N LEU A 21 -22.23 -15.58 -6.34
CA LEU A 21 -21.52 -16.77 -5.84
C LEU A 21 -20.06 -16.82 -6.34
N PHE A 22 -19.79 -16.28 -7.53
CA PHE A 22 -18.44 -16.18 -8.11
C PHE A 22 -17.82 -14.80 -7.98
N ALA A 23 -18.47 -13.85 -7.31
CA ALA A 23 -17.82 -12.61 -6.93
C ALA A 23 -16.61 -13.00 -6.06
N PRO A 24 -15.38 -12.61 -6.44
CA PRO A 24 -14.22 -12.95 -5.65
C PRO A 24 -14.43 -12.35 -4.27
N VAL A 25 -14.67 -13.21 -3.28
CA VAL A 25 -14.62 -12.81 -1.88
C VAL A 25 -13.18 -12.38 -1.67
N ALA A 26 -12.96 -11.07 -1.63
CA ALA A 26 -11.71 -10.51 -1.17
C ALA A 26 -11.57 -11.00 0.27
N VAL A 27 -10.82 -12.10 0.45
CA VAL A 27 -10.47 -12.60 1.75
C VAL A 27 -9.74 -11.44 2.42
N SER A 28 -10.44 -10.82 3.37
CA SER A 28 -9.81 -9.92 4.33
C SER A 28 -8.75 -10.75 5.02
N GLN A 29 -7.52 -10.65 4.55
CA GLN A 29 -6.38 -11.23 5.25
C GLN A 29 -6.34 -10.49 6.58
N GLN A 30 -6.80 -11.17 7.63
CA GLN A 30 -6.99 -10.58 8.97
C GLN A 30 -5.66 -10.40 9.71
N GLY A 31 -4.62 -10.04 8.96
CA GLY A 31 -3.25 -9.97 9.36
C GLY A 31 -2.46 -9.00 8.51
N PHE A 32 -1.17 -9.25 8.45
CA PHE A 32 -0.20 -8.39 7.79
C PHE A 32 -0.28 -8.60 6.27
N LEU A 33 -0.48 -7.51 5.52
CA LEU A 33 -0.41 -7.51 4.05
C LEU A 33 0.85 -6.80 3.59
N SER A 34 1.61 -7.45 2.72
CA SER A 34 2.88 -6.99 2.17
C SER A 34 2.87 -7.25 0.67
N ILE A 35 2.94 -6.17 -0.10
CA ILE A 35 2.78 -6.19 -1.54
C ILE A 35 4.09 -5.72 -2.17
N ASP A 36 4.64 -6.54 -3.07
CA ASP A 36 5.70 -6.18 -3.98
C ASP A 36 5.06 -5.71 -5.30
N CYS A 37 5.18 -4.41 -5.56
CA CYS A 37 4.51 -3.76 -6.68
C CYS A 37 5.28 -3.96 -7.96
N GLY A 38 4.60 -4.31 -9.04
CA GLY A 38 5.25 -4.62 -10.32
C GLY A 38 5.86 -6.02 -10.39
N LEU A 39 5.74 -6.82 -9.34
CA LEU A 39 6.10 -8.23 -9.37
C LEU A 39 5.12 -9.04 -10.23
N ASP A 40 5.64 -9.96 -11.03
CA ASP A 40 4.84 -10.86 -11.82
C ASP A 40 4.01 -11.81 -10.93
N ALA A 41 2.77 -12.09 -11.34
CA ALA A 41 1.84 -12.90 -10.56
C ALA A 41 2.38 -14.31 -10.25
N ASP A 42 3.14 -14.89 -11.17
CA ASP A 42 3.74 -16.23 -11.02
C ASP A 42 4.86 -16.27 -9.97
N SER A 43 5.38 -15.10 -9.57
CA SER A 43 6.40 -14.95 -8.53
C SER A 43 5.82 -14.54 -7.17
N SER A 44 4.50 -14.42 -7.06
CA SER A 44 3.80 -13.99 -5.85
C SER A 44 3.90 -15.02 -4.69
N GLY A 45 3.89 -14.53 -3.45
CA GLY A 45 3.84 -15.38 -2.25
C GLY A 45 5.20 -15.86 -1.75
N TYR A 46 6.29 -15.21 -2.15
CA TYR A 46 7.64 -15.56 -1.70
C TYR A 46 7.96 -14.94 -0.33
N THR A 47 8.88 -15.57 0.40
CA THR A 47 9.43 -15.02 1.64
C THR A 47 10.73 -14.28 1.33
N ASP A 48 10.77 -12.98 1.63
CA ASP A 48 11.98 -12.18 1.49
C ASP A 48 13.06 -12.66 2.48
N LYS A 49 14.26 -12.93 1.97
CA LYS A 49 15.33 -13.58 2.75
C LYS A 49 15.95 -12.66 3.80
N VAL A 50 15.86 -11.34 3.61
CA VAL A 50 16.45 -10.35 4.51
C VAL A 50 15.51 -10.06 5.68
N THR A 51 14.23 -9.92 5.38
CA THR A 51 13.21 -9.47 6.34
C THR A 51 12.40 -10.62 6.94
N GLY A 52 12.35 -11.78 6.27
CA GLY A 52 11.47 -12.89 6.61
C GLY A 52 9.99 -12.62 6.36
N ILE A 53 9.65 -11.54 5.65
CA ILE A 53 8.27 -11.15 5.35
C ILE A 53 7.82 -11.85 4.07
N VAL A 54 6.58 -12.34 4.05
CA VAL A 54 5.94 -12.87 2.84
C VAL A 54 5.38 -11.71 2.02
N TYR A 55 5.78 -11.61 0.76
CA TYR A 55 5.31 -10.62 -0.19
C TYR A 55 4.44 -11.26 -1.26
N VAL A 56 3.37 -10.57 -1.65
CA VAL A 56 2.50 -10.95 -2.77
C VAL A 56 2.62 -9.92 -3.90
N SER A 57 2.35 -10.36 -5.13
CA SER A 57 2.20 -9.46 -6.28
C SER A 57 1.01 -8.52 -6.10
N ASP A 58 1.03 -7.38 -6.78
CA ASP A 58 0.07 -6.31 -6.56
C ASP A 58 -1.19 -6.36 -7.43
N GLY A 59 -1.24 -7.24 -8.44
CA GLY A 59 -2.29 -7.28 -9.46
C GLY A 59 -3.72 -7.43 -8.96
N SER A 60 -3.95 -8.04 -7.79
CA SER A 60 -5.30 -8.15 -7.20
C SER A 60 -5.79 -6.86 -6.52
N TYR A 61 -4.93 -5.85 -6.40
CA TYR A 61 -5.18 -4.62 -5.63
C TYR A 61 -5.22 -3.36 -6.50
N VAL A 62 -4.91 -3.47 -7.79
CA VAL A 62 -4.82 -2.33 -8.73
C VAL A 62 -5.27 -2.77 -10.12
N ASP A 63 -5.84 -1.84 -10.87
CA ASP A 63 -6.46 -2.09 -12.18
C ASP A 63 -5.73 -1.42 -13.37
N ALA A 64 -4.66 -0.67 -13.09
CA ALA A 64 -3.91 0.11 -14.07
C ALA A 64 -2.40 0.09 -13.79
N GLY A 65 -1.63 0.74 -14.68
CA GLY A 65 -0.19 0.90 -14.55
C GLY A 65 0.64 -0.21 -15.18
N GLU A 66 1.95 -0.01 -15.19
CA GLU A 66 2.92 -0.85 -15.90
C GLU A 66 3.96 -1.42 -14.92
N ASN A 67 4.27 -2.71 -15.07
CA ASN A 67 5.32 -3.37 -14.27
C ASN A 67 6.69 -2.99 -14.80
N HIS A 68 7.61 -2.64 -13.91
CA HIS A 68 9.01 -2.41 -14.24
C HIS A 68 9.93 -3.07 -13.21
N ARG A 69 11.15 -3.36 -13.68
CA ARG A 69 12.31 -3.57 -12.82
C ARG A 69 13.16 -2.31 -12.82
N ILE A 70 13.87 -2.09 -11.72
CA ILE A 70 14.93 -1.09 -11.66
C ILE A 70 16.02 -1.35 -12.70
N ALA A 71 16.84 -0.34 -12.98
CA ALA A 71 17.94 -0.44 -13.92
C ALA A 71 18.95 -1.53 -13.47
N PRO A 72 19.48 -2.35 -14.41
CA PRO A 72 20.38 -3.47 -14.08
C PRO A 72 21.63 -3.06 -13.28
N ASP A 73 22.19 -1.88 -13.55
CA ASP A 73 23.36 -1.34 -12.86
C ASP A 73 23.08 -0.94 -11.41
N LEU A 74 21.80 -0.87 -11.02
CA LEU A 74 21.35 -0.50 -9.67
C LEU A 74 20.83 -1.69 -8.86
N GLU A 75 20.78 -2.91 -9.39
CA GLU A 75 20.25 -4.08 -8.66
C GLU A 75 20.98 -4.33 -7.33
N GLY A 76 22.30 -4.10 -7.28
CA GLY A 76 23.09 -4.21 -6.04
C GLY A 76 22.84 -3.09 -5.01
N THR A 77 22.08 -2.05 -5.38
CA THR A 77 21.77 -0.90 -4.52
C THR A 77 20.48 -1.12 -3.72
N PHE A 78 19.55 -1.93 -4.25
CA PHE A 78 18.22 -2.12 -3.68
C PHE A 78 18.03 -3.55 -3.17
N GLU A 79 17.49 -3.67 -1.96
CA GLU A 79 17.23 -4.96 -1.32
C GLU A 79 15.89 -5.56 -1.77
N GLY A 80 15.90 -6.87 -2.04
CA GLY A 80 14.71 -7.72 -2.08
C GLY A 80 13.54 -7.15 -2.87
N SER A 81 12.40 -6.97 -2.19
CA SER A 81 11.14 -6.47 -2.76
C SER A 81 11.16 -5.03 -3.31
N SER A 82 12.33 -4.36 -3.33
CA SER A 82 12.48 -2.99 -3.85
C SER A 82 13.14 -2.96 -5.23
N GLN A 83 13.23 -4.10 -5.92
CA GLN A 83 13.77 -4.20 -7.28
C GLN A 83 12.71 -4.12 -8.38
N THR A 84 11.44 -4.24 -7.99
CA THR A 84 10.28 -4.11 -8.86
C THR A 84 9.47 -2.89 -8.43
N LEU A 85 8.76 -2.30 -9.40
CA LEU A 85 7.81 -1.23 -9.17
C LEU A 85 6.70 -1.25 -10.20
N ARG A 86 5.54 -0.73 -9.82
CA ARG A 86 4.48 -0.39 -10.76
C ARG A 86 4.47 1.11 -11.02
N SER A 87 4.54 1.51 -12.28
CA SER A 87 4.44 2.91 -12.72
C SER A 87 3.04 3.24 -13.25
N PHE A 88 2.67 4.52 -13.22
CA PHE A 88 1.37 5.01 -13.67
C PHE A 88 1.55 6.17 -14.66
N PRO A 89 1.91 5.89 -15.92
CA PRO A 89 2.19 6.93 -16.92
C PRO A 89 0.93 7.65 -17.42
N SER A 90 -0.24 7.05 -17.23
CA SER A 90 -1.52 7.61 -17.60
C SER A 90 -2.42 7.81 -16.37
N GLY A 91 -3.40 8.70 -16.52
CA GLY A 91 -4.30 9.07 -15.43
C GLY A 91 -3.70 10.13 -14.49
N GLN A 92 -4.57 11.01 -14.00
CA GLN A 92 -4.18 12.02 -12.99
C GLN A 92 -4.11 11.40 -11.58
N ARG A 93 -4.88 10.34 -11.33
CA ARG A 93 -4.99 9.67 -10.04
C ARG A 93 -5.17 8.18 -10.28
N ASN A 94 -4.26 7.38 -9.73
CA ASN A 94 -4.31 5.92 -9.81
C ASN A 94 -4.29 5.36 -8.39
N CYS A 95 -5.18 4.42 -8.08
CA CYS A 95 -5.40 3.97 -6.71
C CYS A 95 -5.30 2.46 -6.57
N TYR A 96 -4.67 2.03 -5.49
CA TYR A 96 -4.78 0.68 -4.96
C TYR A 96 -6.02 0.58 -4.07
N ALA A 97 -6.74 -0.53 -4.14
CA ALA A 97 -7.82 -0.89 -3.23
C ALA A 97 -7.33 -1.92 -2.20
N LEU A 98 -6.80 -1.44 -1.07
CA LEU A 98 -6.26 -2.33 -0.04
C LEU A 98 -7.36 -2.80 0.93
N PRO A 99 -7.45 -4.11 1.24
CA PRO A 99 -8.49 -4.64 2.11
C PRO A 99 -8.26 -4.17 3.57
N THR A 100 -9.32 -3.69 4.20
CA THR A 100 -9.30 -3.23 5.60
C THR A 100 -10.53 -3.68 6.35
N VAL A 101 -10.48 -3.65 7.69
CA VAL A 101 -11.65 -3.84 8.55
C VAL A 101 -12.06 -2.49 9.12
N ALA A 102 -13.28 -2.05 8.87
CA ALA A 102 -13.79 -0.78 9.38
C ALA A 102 -13.63 -0.68 10.92
N GLY A 103 -13.21 0.48 11.39
CA GLY A 103 -12.91 0.74 12.81
C GLY A 103 -11.55 0.22 13.29
N THR A 104 -10.82 -0.56 12.48
CA THR A 104 -9.48 -1.04 12.85
C THR A 104 -8.43 0.02 12.55
N ARG A 105 -7.47 0.19 13.46
CA ARG A 105 -6.32 1.09 13.27
C ARG A 105 -5.23 0.36 12.50
N TYR A 106 -4.64 1.02 11.51
CA TYR A 106 -3.59 0.46 10.67
C TYR A 106 -2.36 1.36 10.64
N LEU A 107 -1.18 0.74 10.58
CA LEU A 107 0.03 1.36 10.04
C LEU A 107 0.07 1.05 8.53
N ALA A 108 0.04 2.12 7.74
CA ALA A 108 0.32 2.15 6.33
C ALA A 108 1.79 2.44 6.09
N ARG A 109 2.45 1.74 5.17
CA ARG A 109 3.80 2.06 4.69
C ARG A 109 3.87 1.91 3.18
N ALA A 110 4.34 2.95 2.50
CA ALA A 110 4.62 2.94 1.06
C ALA A 110 6.12 3.20 0.84
N THR A 111 6.77 2.35 0.04
CA THR A 111 8.20 2.48 -0.29
C THR A 111 8.38 2.76 -1.78
N PHE A 112 9.28 3.69 -2.07
CA PHE A 112 9.56 4.22 -3.39
C PHE A 112 11.05 4.02 -3.69
N ALA A 113 11.35 2.97 -4.45
CA ALA A 113 12.66 2.70 -5.02
C ALA A 113 12.60 3.02 -6.52
N TYR A 114 13.00 4.23 -6.90
CA TYR A 114 12.94 4.66 -8.31
C TYR A 114 13.85 3.82 -9.18
N GLY A 115 15.08 3.57 -8.71
CA GLY A 115 16.04 2.69 -9.38
C GLY A 115 16.27 3.01 -10.86
N ASN A 116 16.02 4.25 -11.28
CA ASN A 116 16.13 4.70 -12.66
C ASN A 116 15.45 3.78 -13.70
N TYR A 117 14.29 3.18 -13.35
CA TYR A 117 13.64 2.15 -14.17
C TYR A 117 13.31 2.61 -15.60
N ASP A 118 13.10 3.91 -15.81
CA ASP A 118 12.77 4.51 -17.10
C ASP A 118 13.98 5.16 -17.80
N GLY A 119 15.17 5.04 -17.23
CA GLY A 119 16.41 5.59 -17.79
C GLY A 119 16.51 7.12 -17.79
N LYS A 120 15.53 7.85 -17.21
CA LYS A 120 15.51 9.32 -17.25
C LYS A 120 16.37 9.98 -16.18
N ASN A 121 16.71 9.25 -15.12
CA ASN A 121 17.46 9.71 -13.96
C ASN A 121 16.89 11.04 -13.41
N SER A 122 15.56 11.12 -13.33
CA SER A 122 14.87 12.39 -13.12
C SER A 122 14.98 12.85 -11.66
N SER A 123 15.81 13.87 -11.43
CA SER A 123 15.95 14.50 -10.10
C SER A 123 14.78 15.43 -9.73
N ALA A 124 13.94 15.77 -10.71
CA ALA A 124 12.75 16.61 -10.53
C ALA A 124 11.46 15.77 -10.34
N LEU A 125 11.57 14.43 -10.32
CA LEU A 125 10.44 13.54 -10.14
C LEU A 125 9.77 13.81 -8.79
N GLU A 126 8.48 14.10 -8.85
CA GLU A 126 7.62 14.15 -7.69
C GLU A 126 6.17 13.86 -8.07
N PHE A 127 5.41 13.45 -7.07
CA PHE A 127 3.99 13.18 -7.16
C PHE A 127 3.42 13.11 -5.74
N ASP A 128 2.11 13.19 -5.61
CA ASP A 128 1.46 13.14 -4.31
C ASP A 128 0.93 11.74 -3.99
N LEU A 129 1.08 11.35 -2.72
CA LEU A 129 0.47 10.17 -2.14
C LEU A 129 -0.77 10.61 -1.34
N HIS A 130 -1.87 9.90 -1.54
CA HIS A 130 -3.14 10.13 -0.86
C HIS A 130 -3.66 8.85 -0.21
N LEU A 131 -4.26 9.00 0.97
CA LEU A 131 -5.04 7.97 1.63
C LEU A 131 -6.53 8.31 1.51
N GLY A 132 -7.22 7.64 0.60
CA GLY A 132 -8.56 8.01 0.17
C GLY A 132 -8.57 9.41 -0.45
N ALA A 133 -9.46 10.28 0.00
CA ALA A 133 -9.46 11.68 -0.44
C ALA A 133 -8.30 12.50 0.16
N ASN A 134 -7.74 12.05 1.28
CA ASN A 134 -6.83 12.86 2.09
C ASN A 134 -5.41 12.88 1.53
N TYR A 135 -4.82 14.07 1.48
CA TYR A 135 -3.38 14.21 1.23
C TYR A 135 -2.60 13.50 2.32
N TRP A 136 -1.61 12.70 1.92
CA TRP A 136 -0.69 12.03 2.82
C TRP A 136 0.69 12.67 2.76
N GLN A 137 1.32 12.70 1.60
CA GLN A 137 2.71 13.14 1.46
C GLN A 137 3.09 13.37 0.00
N THR A 138 3.90 14.39 -0.27
CA THR A 138 4.58 14.53 -1.56
C THR A 138 5.84 13.66 -1.56
N VAL A 139 5.97 12.82 -2.57
CA VAL A 139 7.08 11.89 -2.74
C VAL A 139 8.16 12.56 -3.59
N TYR A 140 9.41 12.51 -3.12
CA TYR A 140 10.60 12.95 -3.85
C TYR A 140 11.54 11.75 -4.01
N PRO A 141 11.37 10.92 -5.05
CA PRO A 141 12.19 9.73 -5.23
C PRO A 141 13.64 10.06 -5.57
N ASN A 142 14.55 9.17 -5.17
CA ASN A 142 15.95 9.22 -5.58
C ASN A 142 16.29 7.98 -6.40
N ALA A 143 17.09 8.16 -7.45
CA ALA A 143 17.47 7.04 -8.33
C ALA A 143 18.29 5.95 -7.62
N ARG A 144 19.01 6.28 -6.54
CA ARG A 144 19.95 5.38 -5.84
C ARG A 144 19.58 5.09 -4.39
N SER A 145 18.42 5.53 -3.92
CA SER A 145 17.94 5.18 -2.58
C SER A 145 16.44 4.97 -2.56
N SER A 146 15.98 4.13 -1.64
CA SER A 146 14.57 3.95 -1.37
C SER A 146 14.12 4.93 -0.29
N ASN A 147 12.96 5.57 -0.48
CA ASN A 147 12.31 6.38 0.55
C ASN A 147 11.00 5.70 0.95
N ALA A 148 10.72 5.65 2.26
CA ALA A 148 9.47 5.10 2.77
C ALA A 148 8.66 6.18 3.50
N HIS A 149 7.36 6.19 3.26
CA HIS A 149 6.40 7.04 3.94
C HIS A 149 5.44 6.17 4.72
N GLU A 150 5.17 6.55 5.96
CA GLU A 150 4.29 5.82 6.86
C GLU A 150 3.14 6.72 7.30
N ALA A 151 1.96 6.11 7.50
CA ALA A 151 0.83 6.78 8.12
C ALA A 151 0.10 5.83 9.08
N VAL A 152 -0.52 6.40 10.10
CA VAL A 152 -1.47 5.67 10.95
C VAL A 152 -2.86 6.27 10.73
N PHE A 153 -3.83 5.41 10.53
CA PHE A 153 -5.23 5.78 10.30
C PHE A 153 -6.18 4.74 10.91
N VAL A 154 -7.43 5.13 11.10
CA VAL A 154 -8.52 4.20 11.39
C VAL A 154 -9.32 3.97 10.12
N ALA A 155 -9.43 2.72 9.68
CA ALA A 155 -10.12 2.37 8.45
C ALA A 155 -11.62 2.71 8.56
N TRP A 156 -12.16 3.34 7.53
CA TRP A 156 -13.58 3.73 7.47
C TRP A 156 -14.47 2.71 6.76
N ALA A 157 -13.88 1.76 6.02
CA ALA A 157 -14.61 0.77 5.22
C ALA A 157 -13.86 -0.57 5.11
N GLY A 158 -14.46 -1.52 4.40
CA GLY A 158 -13.89 -2.84 4.06
C GLY A 158 -12.66 -2.79 3.14
N TRP A 159 -12.36 -1.61 2.60
CA TRP A 159 -11.18 -1.33 1.80
C TRP A 159 -10.78 0.15 1.96
N THR A 160 -9.51 0.45 1.73
CA THR A 160 -8.95 1.80 1.80
C THR A 160 -8.22 2.12 0.50
N PRO A 161 -8.64 3.16 -0.25
CA PRO A 161 -7.95 3.64 -1.44
C PRO A 161 -6.59 4.24 -1.09
N TRP A 162 -5.52 3.80 -1.74
CA TRP A 162 -4.18 4.39 -1.65
C TRP A 162 -3.80 4.90 -3.02
N CYS A 163 -3.79 6.22 -3.18
CA CYS A 163 -3.74 6.84 -4.50
C CYS A 163 -2.42 7.57 -4.73
N LEU A 164 -1.86 7.38 -5.92
CA LEU A 164 -0.77 8.16 -6.46
C LEU A 164 -1.35 9.21 -7.42
N VAL A 165 -1.07 10.48 -7.15
CA VAL A 165 -1.59 11.62 -7.89
C VAL A 165 -0.45 12.30 -8.64
N ASN A 166 -0.60 12.39 -9.96
CA ASN A 166 0.38 13.00 -10.84
C ASN A 166 0.37 14.53 -10.69
N THR A 167 1.52 15.13 -10.33
CA THR A 167 1.68 16.59 -10.19
C THR A 167 2.23 17.24 -11.47
N GLY A 168 2.37 16.49 -12.56
CA GLY A 168 2.93 16.94 -13.83
C GLY A 168 4.46 16.94 -13.88
N ARG A 169 5.13 16.49 -12.81
CA ARG A 169 6.60 16.49 -12.67
C ARG A 169 7.24 15.11 -12.80
N GLY A 170 6.50 14.16 -13.36
CA GLY A 170 7.00 12.84 -13.76
C GLY A 170 5.94 11.76 -13.62
N THR A 171 6.34 10.50 -13.77
CA THR A 171 5.44 9.35 -13.69
C THR A 171 5.36 8.84 -12.26
N PRO A 172 4.19 8.88 -11.59
CA PRO A 172 4.01 8.28 -10.28
C PRO A 172 4.28 6.77 -10.32
N PHE A 173 4.87 6.24 -9.25
CA PHE A 173 5.15 4.81 -9.13
C PHE A 173 5.18 4.39 -7.67
N VAL A 174 5.09 3.09 -7.39
CA VAL A 174 5.32 2.51 -6.06
C VAL A 174 6.02 1.16 -6.18
N SER A 175 6.91 0.86 -5.22
CA SER A 175 7.67 -0.40 -5.18
C SER A 175 7.12 -1.36 -4.14
N VAL A 176 6.73 -0.86 -2.96
CA VAL A 176 6.22 -1.71 -1.88
C VAL A 176 5.07 -1.04 -1.15
N LEU A 177 4.01 -1.79 -0.89
CA LEU A 177 2.92 -1.40 0.01
C LEU A 177 2.82 -2.38 1.18
N GLU A 178 2.80 -1.87 2.41
CA GLU A 178 2.60 -2.69 3.60
C GLU A 178 1.47 -2.11 4.46
N LEU A 179 0.55 -2.99 4.85
CA LEU A 179 -0.59 -2.66 5.69
C LEU A 179 -0.57 -3.57 6.92
N ARG A 180 -0.49 -2.95 8.11
CA ARG A 180 -0.37 -3.66 9.39
C ARG A 180 -1.50 -3.23 10.32
N PRO A 181 -2.46 -4.10 10.70
CA PRO A 181 -3.38 -3.81 11.78
C PRO A 181 -2.60 -3.57 13.08
N LEU A 182 -3.02 -2.57 13.84
CA LEU A 182 -2.44 -2.18 15.11
C LEU A 182 -3.42 -2.49 16.24
N GLY A 183 -2.89 -2.90 17.40
CA GLY A 183 -3.68 -3.03 18.62
C GLY A 183 -4.22 -1.69 19.08
N ALA A 184 -5.40 -1.70 19.70
CA ALA A 184 -6.11 -0.48 20.13
C ALA A 184 -5.29 0.44 21.05
N ALA A 185 -4.33 -0.13 21.80
CA ALA A 185 -3.43 0.61 22.68
C ALA A 185 -2.35 1.43 21.94
N LEU A 186 -2.03 1.09 20.68
CA LEU A 186 -1.03 1.81 19.89
C LEU A 186 -1.66 3.03 19.21
N TYR A 187 -1.05 4.20 19.38
CA TYR A 187 -1.51 5.48 18.85
C TYR A 187 -2.99 5.80 19.19
N PRO A 188 -3.36 5.82 20.48
CA PRO A 188 -4.74 6.03 20.91
C PRO A 188 -5.31 7.39 20.46
N LEU A 189 -4.44 8.36 20.19
CA LEU A 189 -4.79 9.69 19.68
C LEU A 189 -5.32 9.67 18.24
N VAL A 190 -5.06 8.61 17.47
CA VAL A 190 -5.55 8.48 16.10
C VAL A 190 -6.98 7.94 16.12
N THR A 191 -7.94 8.84 15.91
CA THR A 191 -9.38 8.58 15.86
C THR A 191 -9.90 8.48 14.41
N PRO A 192 -11.12 7.95 14.19
CA PRO A 192 -11.73 7.98 12.86
C PRO A 192 -11.74 9.38 12.25
N GLY A 193 -11.33 9.49 10.99
CA GLY A 193 -11.18 10.78 10.30
C GLY A 193 -9.90 11.53 10.65
N LEU A 194 -8.99 10.96 11.43
CA LEU A 194 -7.63 11.49 11.62
C LEU A 194 -6.61 10.57 10.97
N VAL A 195 -5.73 11.15 10.17
CA VAL A 195 -4.55 10.48 9.63
C VAL A 195 -3.32 11.18 10.17
N VAL A 196 -2.33 10.42 10.60
CA VAL A 196 -1.04 10.95 11.03
C VAL A 196 0.06 10.34 10.18
N SER A 197 0.93 11.17 9.61
CA SER A 197 2.08 10.74 8.81
C SER A 197 3.34 10.73 9.66
N THR A 198 4.19 9.70 9.52
CA THR A 198 5.46 9.66 10.25
C THR A 198 6.34 10.81 9.77
N PHE A 199 6.80 11.64 10.71
CA PHE A 199 7.87 12.61 10.45
C PHE A 199 9.24 11.96 10.67
N THR A 200 9.44 11.29 11.81
CA THR A 200 10.65 10.49 12.06
C THR A 200 10.39 9.40 13.10
N ARG A 201 11.15 8.31 13.02
CA ARG A 201 11.26 7.30 14.07
C ARG A 201 12.69 7.23 14.55
N ILE A 202 12.92 7.42 15.84
CA ILE A 202 14.26 7.43 16.43
C ILE A 202 14.33 6.32 17.47
N ASN A 203 15.23 5.35 17.27
CA ASN A 203 15.57 4.39 18.32
C ASN A 203 16.56 5.06 19.29
N MET A 204 16.13 5.30 20.53
CA MET A 204 17.02 5.86 21.54
C MET A 204 17.65 4.73 22.36
N GLY A 205 18.82 4.26 21.94
CA GLY A 205 19.65 3.33 22.74
C GLY A 205 20.03 2.01 22.07
N GLY A 206 19.57 1.74 20.84
CA GLY A 206 19.97 0.55 20.06
C GLY A 206 21.17 0.80 19.13
N SER A 207 22.01 -0.23 18.95
CA SER A 207 23.06 -0.27 17.91
C SER A 207 22.53 -0.52 16.49
N VAL A 208 21.20 -0.56 16.32
CA VAL A 208 20.51 -0.88 15.06
C VAL A 208 19.70 0.34 14.62
N SER A 209 19.95 0.82 13.40
CA SER A 209 19.33 2.05 12.86
C SER A 209 17.84 1.88 12.51
N THR A 210 17.41 0.68 12.12
CA THR A 210 16.03 0.38 11.75
C THR A 210 15.65 -1.02 12.22
N THR A 211 14.66 -1.13 13.10
CA THR A 211 14.10 -2.41 13.54
C THR A 211 12.83 -2.66 12.73
N ARG A 212 12.88 -3.59 11.76
CA ARG A 212 11.67 -4.09 11.09
C ARG A 212 11.06 -5.22 11.93
N TYR A 213 9.73 -5.33 11.92
CA TYR A 213 9.04 -6.47 12.53
C TYR A 213 9.51 -7.75 11.84
N VAL A 214 10.30 -8.55 12.55
CA VAL A 214 10.56 -9.93 12.15
C VAL A 214 9.29 -10.70 12.46
N SER A 215 8.62 -11.19 11.42
CA SER A 215 7.50 -12.11 11.54
C SER A 215 8.03 -13.45 12.08
N SER A 216 8.30 -13.53 13.39
CA SER A 216 8.34 -14.83 14.05
C SER A 216 6.89 -15.26 14.27
N GLY A 217 6.58 -16.52 13.91
CA GLY A 217 5.24 -17.06 13.66
C GLY A 217 4.26 -17.13 14.85
N ARG A 218 4.32 -16.19 15.80
CA ARG A 218 3.22 -15.88 16.71
C ARG A 218 2.74 -14.48 16.42
N SER A 219 1.45 -14.37 16.14
CA SER A 219 0.66 -13.17 15.81
C SER A 219 0.64 -12.06 16.88
N THR A 220 1.66 -11.99 17.73
CA THR A 220 1.82 -11.04 18.82
C THR A 220 3.30 -10.69 18.96
N MET A 221 3.89 -10.07 17.94
CA MET A 221 5.02 -9.17 18.22
C MET A 221 4.50 -7.75 18.19
N PHE A 222 4.11 -7.27 19.37
CA PHE A 222 4.28 -5.89 19.77
C PHE A 222 5.64 -5.80 20.46
N GLN A 223 6.73 -6.17 19.77
CA GLN A 223 8.03 -5.97 20.38
C GLN A 223 8.32 -4.48 20.40
N ARG A 224 8.49 -3.99 21.63
CA ARG A 224 8.96 -2.66 22.04
C ARG A 224 9.33 -1.79 20.85
N MET A 225 8.43 -0.89 20.50
CA MET A 225 8.89 0.35 19.88
C MET A 225 9.66 1.10 20.98
N ASP A 226 10.94 0.79 21.14
CA ASP A 226 11.94 1.68 21.75
C ASP A 226 12.22 2.89 20.82
N HIS A 227 11.32 3.11 19.84
CA HIS A 227 11.31 4.19 18.90
C HIS A 227 10.39 5.31 19.39
N VAL A 228 10.95 6.49 19.61
CA VAL A 228 10.15 7.72 19.68
C VAL A 228 9.71 8.05 18.26
N CYS A 229 8.41 7.96 18.02
CA CYS A 229 7.79 8.27 16.73
C CYS A 229 7.23 9.69 16.78
N PHE A 230 7.76 10.58 15.96
CA PHE A 230 7.20 11.91 15.76
C PHE A 230 6.26 11.87 14.56
N TRP A 231 5.06 12.41 14.75
CA TRP A 231 3.99 12.35 13.76
C TRP A 231 3.61 13.76 13.32
N ARG A 232 3.39 13.94 12.02
CA ARG A 232 2.74 15.10 11.45
C ARG A 232 1.25 14.82 11.33
N LEU A 233 0.43 15.70 11.87
CA LEU A 233 -1.01 15.67 11.65
C LEU A 233 -1.32 16.00 10.18
N LEU A 234 -2.09 15.12 9.54
CA LEU A 234 -2.70 15.41 8.25
C LEU A 234 -4.12 15.87 8.54
N SER A 235 -4.41 17.13 8.25
CA SER A 235 -5.77 17.65 8.41
C SER A 235 -6.67 16.96 7.41
N VAL A 236 -7.73 16.32 7.90
CA VAL A 236 -8.80 15.80 7.06
C VAL A 236 -9.80 16.94 6.88
N GLU A 237 -9.96 17.42 5.66
CA GLU A 237 -11.13 18.22 5.33
C GLU A 237 -12.35 17.35 5.57
N LYS A 238 -13.20 17.74 6.53
CA LYS A 238 -14.51 17.13 6.69
C LYS A 238 -15.28 17.36 5.40
N GLY A 239 -15.34 16.34 4.55
CA GLY A 239 -16.35 16.27 3.50
C GLY A 239 -17.71 16.34 4.18
N VAL A 240 -18.39 17.46 3.97
CA VAL A 240 -19.78 17.73 4.38
C VAL A 240 -20.72 16.88 3.55
#